data_AF-A0A3C0X147-F1
#
_entry.id   AF-A0A3C0X147-F1
#
_cell.length_a   1.000
_cell.length_b   1.000
_cell.length_c   1.000
_cell.angle_alpha   90.00
_cell.angle_beta   90.00
_cell.angle_gamma   90.00
#
_symmetry.space_group_name_H-M   'P 1'
#
loop_
_entity.id
_entity.type
_entity.pdbx_description
1 polymer ?
#
loop_
_entity_poly.entity_id
_entity_poly.type
_entity_poly.pdbx_seq_one_letter_code
_entity_poly.pdbx_strand_id
1 'polypeptide(L)'
;MEQITEISIKEISLSGFRNQKEPVSFALGDVNCVTGHNGTGKTTLAHAVAFAFYGVTYFGEQKADRLINSESAGCEVKVDFTDQNGVLHSLIRRRAGSKTELIFDSFSVRQEEINRFICDKDTFLCILNPFYLTSFGEVKGRELLFRNLKTVSSEQILSAMSEGFKKPL
;
A
#
# COMPACT_ATOMS: atom_id res chain seq x y z
N MET A 1 3.88 -19.06 2.55
CA MET A 1 3.38 -18.29 1.41
C MET A 1 4.58 -17.73 0.69
N GLU A 2 4.62 -17.84 -0.64
CA GLU A 2 5.62 -17.14 -1.43
C GLU A 2 5.44 -15.62 -1.28
N GLN A 3 6.48 -14.86 -1.60
CA GLN A 3 6.39 -13.41 -1.57
C GLN A 3 5.51 -12.93 -2.73
N ILE A 4 4.51 -12.11 -2.42
CA ILE A 4 3.69 -11.36 -3.37
C ILE A 4 4.53 -10.20 -3.88
N THR A 5 4.88 -10.25 -5.16
CA THR A 5 5.72 -9.22 -5.81
C THR A 5 4.93 -8.27 -6.70
N GLU A 6 3.67 -8.60 -6.97
CA GLU A 6 2.74 -7.79 -7.75
C GLU A 6 1.37 -7.80 -7.08
N ILE A 7 0.69 -6.65 -7.08
CA ILE A 7 -0.67 -6.49 -6.55
C ILE A 7 -1.48 -5.75 -7.59
N SER A 8 -2.52 -6.39 -8.12
CA SER A 8 -3.53 -5.74 -8.96
C SER A 8 -4.86 -5.72 -8.23
N ILE A 9 -5.25 -4.56 -7.69
CA ILE A 9 -6.48 -4.40 -6.92
C ILE A 9 -7.69 -4.50 -7.84
N LYS A 10 -8.62 -5.39 -7.52
CA LYS A 10 -9.84 -5.67 -8.30
C LYS A 10 -11.10 -5.10 -7.67
N GLU A 11 -11.17 -5.06 -6.35
CA GLU A 11 -12.30 -4.46 -5.65
C GLU A 11 -11.87 -3.81 -4.33
N ILE A 12 -12.50 -2.70 -3.99
CA ILE A 12 -12.43 -2.08 -2.67
C ILE A 12 -13.84 -2.01 -2.09
N SER A 13 -14.03 -2.63 -0.93
CA SER A 13 -15.30 -2.66 -0.21
C SER A 13 -15.15 -1.96 1.14
N LEU A 14 -16.06 -1.04 1.46
CA LEU A 14 -15.99 -0.13 2.61
C LEU A 14 -17.28 -0.18 3.43
N SER A 15 -17.17 -0.12 4.75
CA SER A 15 -18.30 0.13 5.65
C SER A 15 -17.83 0.92 6.87
N GLY A 16 -18.60 1.92 7.31
CA GLY A 16 -18.24 2.80 8.42
C GLY A 16 -16.91 3.56 8.23
N PHE A 17 -16.48 3.78 6.98
CA PHE A 17 -15.16 4.34 6.65
C PHE A 17 -15.27 5.73 6.01
N ARG A 18 -14.70 6.75 6.68
CA ARG A 18 -14.76 8.17 6.31
C ARG A 18 -16.17 8.61 5.93
N ASN A 19 -16.43 8.97 4.68
CA ASN A 19 -17.72 9.44 4.19
C ASN A 19 -18.65 8.29 3.74
N GLN A 20 -18.24 7.03 3.87
CA GLN A 20 -19.02 5.84 3.53
C GLN A 20 -19.48 5.14 4.82
N LYS A 21 -20.64 5.55 5.33
CA LYS A 21 -21.25 4.93 6.52
C LYS A 21 -21.80 3.54 6.18
N GLU A 22 -22.64 3.47 5.16
CA GLU A 22 -23.23 2.23 4.68
C GLU A 22 -22.24 1.43 3.83
N PRO A 23 -22.41 0.10 3.75
CA PRO A 23 -21.59 -0.75 2.89
C PRO A 23 -21.63 -0.31 1.42
N VAL A 24 -20.45 -0.20 0.81
CA VAL A 24 -20.29 0.13 -0.61
C VAL A 24 -19.07 -0.57 -1.19
N SER A 25 -19.16 -0.99 -2.45
CA SER A 25 -18.10 -1.68 -3.18
C SER A 25 -17.77 -0.96 -4.48
N PHE A 26 -16.48 -0.92 -4.82
CA PHE A 26 -15.95 -0.32 -6.03
C PHE A 26 -15.12 -1.34 -6.79
N ALA A 27 -15.64 -1.82 -7.92
CA ALA A 27 -14.87 -2.63 -8.85
C ALA A 27 -13.84 -1.77 -9.58
N LEU A 28 -12.63 -2.29 -9.74
CA LEU A 28 -11.50 -1.61 -10.37
C LEU A 28 -11.02 -2.39 -11.60
N GLY A 29 -10.81 -1.66 -12.70
CA GLY A 29 -10.08 -2.16 -13.86
C GLY A 29 -8.59 -1.83 -13.80
N ASP A 30 -7.89 -1.94 -14.92
CA ASP A 30 -6.46 -1.62 -15.00
C ASP A 30 -6.18 -0.12 -14.83
N VAL A 31 -7.11 0.72 -15.31
CA VAL A 31 -7.06 2.18 -15.16
C VAL A 31 -8.41 2.66 -14.64
N ASN A 32 -8.39 3.41 -13.54
CA ASN A 32 -9.58 3.93 -12.89
C ASN A 32 -9.47 5.43 -12.70
N CYS A 33 -10.53 6.17 -12.97
CA CYS A 33 -10.61 7.62 -12.76
C CYS A 33 -11.67 7.94 -11.70
N VAL A 34 -11.22 8.40 -10.53
CA VAL A 34 -12.11 8.78 -9.42
C VAL A 34 -12.35 10.29 -9.47
N THR A 35 -13.55 10.70 -9.88
CA THR A 35 -13.91 12.11 -10.08
C THR A 35 -14.98 12.58 -9.09
N GLY A 36 -15.20 13.89 -9.01
CA GLY A 36 -16.17 14.50 -8.10
C GLY A 36 -15.69 15.83 -7.53
N HIS A 37 -16.59 16.57 -6.88
CA HIS A 37 -16.29 17.85 -6.24
C HIS A 37 -15.31 17.70 -5.07
N ASN A 38 -14.71 18.80 -4.62
CA ASN A 38 -13.87 18.78 -3.42
C ASN A 38 -14.70 18.37 -2.19
N GLY A 39 -14.08 17.61 -1.29
CA GLY A 39 -14.76 17.13 -0.08
C GLY A 39 -15.66 15.90 -0.26
N THR A 40 -15.92 15.41 -1.49
CA THR A 40 -16.82 14.27 -1.72
C THR A 40 -16.21 12.89 -1.42
N GLY A 41 -14.99 12.84 -0.89
CA GLY A 41 -14.35 11.57 -0.52
C GLY A 41 -13.57 10.88 -1.63
N LYS A 42 -13.14 11.58 -2.68
CA LYS A 42 -12.26 10.99 -3.73
C LYS A 42 -11.03 10.29 -3.15
N THR A 43 -10.33 10.94 -2.22
CA THR A 43 -9.15 10.40 -1.53
C THR A 43 -9.50 9.23 -0.59
N THR A 44 -10.78 8.96 -0.31
CA THR A 44 -11.20 7.86 0.56
C THR A 44 -10.75 6.50 0.03
N LEU A 45 -10.77 6.28 -1.29
CA LEU A 45 -10.27 5.03 -1.87
C LEU A 45 -8.76 4.85 -1.64
N ALA A 46 -7.98 5.93 -1.77
CA ALA A 46 -6.55 5.89 -1.47
C ALA A 46 -6.26 5.62 0.02
N HIS A 47 -7.05 6.23 0.91
CA HIS A 47 -7.01 5.92 2.34
C HIS A 47 -7.42 4.48 2.64
N ALA A 48 -8.40 3.93 1.93
CA ALA A 48 -8.88 2.57 2.13
C ALA A 48 -7.76 1.55 1.86
N VAL A 49 -7.04 1.69 0.74
CA VAL A 49 -5.91 0.81 0.44
C VAL A 49 -4.82 0.91 1.51
N ALA A 50 -4.36 2.12 1.86
CA ALA A 50 -3.35 2.29 2.91
C ALA A 50 -3.80 1.73 4.27
N PHE A 51 -5.08 1.90 4.61
CA PHE A 51 -5.66 1.38 5.84
C PHE A 51 -5.76 -0.14 5.84
N ALA A 52 -6.27 -0.78 4.78
CA ALA A 52 -6.40 -2.24 4.72
C ALA A 52 -5.04 -2.92 4.97
N PHE A 53 -4.00 -2.48 4.23
CA PHE A 53 -2.69 -3.10 4.29
C PHE A 53 -1.92 -2.80 5.58
N TYR A 54 -1.94 -1.56 6.09
CA TYR A 54 -1.06 -1.16 7.21
C TYR A 54 -1.75 -0.40 8.34
N GLY A 55 -3.05 -0.18 8.27
CA GLY A 55 -3.80 0.53 9.32
C GLY A 55 -3.37 1.99 9.49
N VAL A 56 -2.92 2.64 8.42
CA VAL A 56 -2.46 4.03 8.42
C VAL A 56 -3.24 4.88 7.42
N THR A 57 -3.08 6.19 7.51
CA THR A 57 -3.60 7.09 6.47
C THR A 57 -2.80 6.94 5.16
N TYR A 58 -3.35 7.44 4.05
CA TYR A 58 -2.65 7.52 2.76
C TYR A 58 -1.30 8.28 2.83
N PHE A 59 -1.13 9.11 3.86
CA PHE A 59 0.11 9.85 4.15
C PHE A 59 0.95 9.19 5.25
N GLY A 60 0.66 7.94 5.63
CA GLY A 60 1.42 7.15 6.60
C GLY A 60 1.25 7.54 8.07
N GLU A 61 0.25 8.37 8.41
CA GLU A 61 0.00 8.75 9.79
C GLU A 61 -0.67 7.60 10.57
N GLN A 62 -0.22 7.39 11.82
CA GLN A 62 -0.80 6.44 12.77
C GLN A 62 -2.07 6.98 13.44
N LYS A 63 -3.01 7.48 12.62
CA LYS A 63 -4.25 8.12 13.07
C LYS A 63 -5.48 7.45 12.46
N ALA A 64 -5.48 6.12 12.44
CA ALA A 64 -6.54 5.28 11.88
C ALA A 64 -7.94 5.59 12.41
N ASP A 65 -8.06 6.06 13.66
CA ASP A 65 -9.36 6.45 14.23
C ASP A 65 -10.02 7.59 13.46
N ARG A 66 -9.23 8.48 12.82
CA ARG A 66 -9.76 9.54 11.94
C ARG A 66 -10.34 9.03 10.64
N LEU A 67 -10.13 7.74 10.32
CA LEU A 67 -10.67 7.10 9.14
C LEU A 67 -12.01 6.41 9.42
N ILE A 68 -12.40 6.26 10.69
CA ILE A 68 -13.72 5.77 11.07
C ILE A 68 -14.73 6.90 10.81
N ASN A 69 -15.86 6.55 10.19
CA ASN A 69 -16.97 7.47 10.02
C ASN A 69 -17.49 7.93 11.39
N SER A 70 -17.77 9.22 11.55
CA SER A 70 -18.16 9.82 12.82
C SER A 70 -19.48 9.30 13.41
N GLU A 71 -20.31 8.67 12.58
CA GLU A 71 -21.59 8.07 12.99
C GLU A 71 -21.52 6.54 13.11
N SER A 72 -20.32 5.96 13.04
CA SER A 72 -20.10 4.51 13.10
C SER A 72 -19.27 4.14 14.32
N ALA A 73 -19.61 3.02 14.97
CA ALA A 73 -18.84 2.50 16.11
C ALA A 73 -17.48 1.88 15.69
N GLY A 74 -17.32 1.62 14.40
CA GLY A 74 -16.12 1.04 13.80
C GLY A 74 -16.19 1.07 12.28
N CYS A 75 -15.16 0.54 11.64
CA CYS A 75 -15.07 0.45 10.19
C CYS A 75 -14.55 -0.92 9.74
N GLU A 76 -14.86 -1.25 8.49
CA GLU A 76 -14.29 -2.35 7.74
C GLU A 76 -13.83 -1.84 6.38
N VAL A 77 -12.63 -2.27 5.98
CA VAL A 77 -12.16 -2.15 4.61
C VAL A 77 -11.71 -3.51 4.14
N LYS A 78 -12.26 -3.95 3.02
CA LYS A 78 -11.85 -5.14 2.28
C LYS A 78 -11.24 -4.74 0.95
N VAL A 79 -10.11 -5.35 0.61
CA VAL A 79 -9.44 -5.19 -0.67
C VAL A 79 -9.26 -6.57 -1.27
N ASP A 80 -9.87 -6.79 -2.43
CA ASP A 80 -9.63 -7.97 -3.25
C ASP A 80 -8.59 -7.61 -4.32
N PHE A 81 -7.56 -8.43 -4.46
CA PHE A 81 -6.46 -8.20 -5.40
C PHE A 81 -5.91 -9.50 -5.95
N THR A 82 -5.30 -9.45 -7.14
CA THR A 82 -4.55 -10.59 -7.69
C THR A 82 -3.06 -10.44 -7.48
N ASP A 83 -2.36 -11.55 -7.22
CA ASP A 83 -0.90 -11.62 -7.15
C ASP A 83 -0.23 -11.71 -8.54
N GLN A 84 1.10 -11.90 -8.57
CA GLN A 84 1.89 -12.08 -9.79
C GLN A 84 1.49 -13.30 -10.64
N ASN A 85 0.81 -14.28 -10.05
CA ASN A 85 0.34 -15.49 -10.71
C ASN A 85 -1.14 -15.39 -11.12
N GLY A 86 -1.79 -14.26 -10.84
CA GLY A 86 -3.22 -14.07 -11.07
C GLY A 86 -4.12 -14.72 -10.00
N VAL A 87 -3.56 -15.19 -8.88
CA VAL A 87 -4.33 -15.76 -7.78
C VAL A 87 -5.06 -14.65 -7.05
N LEU A 88 -6.37 -14.80 -6.86
CA LEU A 88 -7.20 -13.84 -6.15
C LEU A 88 -7.05 -14.01 -4.63
N HIS A 89 -6.74 -12.90 -3.97
CA HIS A 89 -6.63 -12.78 -2.51
C HIS A 89 -7.61 -11.74 -1.96
N SER A 90 -7.98 -11.91 -0.70
CA SER A 90 -8.83 -10.98 0.05
C SER A 90 -8.13 -10.54 1.33
N LEU A 91 -7.92 -9.23 1.47
CA LEU A 91 -7.42 -8.60 2.70
C LEU A 91 -8.51 -7.74 3.35
N ILE A 92 -8.87 -8.06 4.59
CA ILE A 92 -9.86 -7.30 5.38
C ILE A 92 -9.17 -6.72 6.61
N ARG A 93 -9.35 -5.42 6.83
CA ARG A 93 -9.05 -4.78 8.11
C ARG A 93 -10.31 -4.22 8.74
N ARG A 94 -10.54 -4.60 10.00
CA ARG A 94 -11.60 -4.04 10.83
C ARG A 94 -11.01 -3.26 11.98
N ARG A 95 -11.68 -2.18 12.36
CA ARG A 95 -11.35 -1.43 13.58
C ARG A 95 -12.61 -0.98 14.29
N ALA A 96 -12.71 -1.28 15.57
CA ALA A 96 -13.78 -0.82 16.45
C ALA A 96 -13.19 -0.48 17.82
N GLY A 97 -13.23 0.80 18.20
CA GLY A 97 -12.48 1.30 19.36
C GLY A 97 -10.99 0.95 19.26
N SER A 98 -10.44 0.33 20.30
CA SER A 98 -9.04 -0.12 20.34
C SER A 98 -8.79 -1.45 19.62
N LYS A 99 -9.86 -2.19 19.27
CA LYS A 99 -9.73 -3.51 18.64
C LYS A 99 -9.47 -3.34 17.14
N THR A 100 -8.40 -3.96 16.66
CA THR A 100 -8.09 -4.07 15.22
C THR A 100 -8.01 -5.55 14.86
N GLU A 101 -8.65 -5.94 13.76
CA GLU A 101 -8.56 -7.28 13.19
C GLU A 101 -8.01 -7.18 11.77
N LEU A 102 -7.18 -8.15 11.39
CA LEU A 102 -6.60 -8.26 10.07
C LEU A 102 -6.80 -9.70 9.59
N ILE A 103 -7.48 -9.86 8.47
CA ILE A 103 -7.87 -11.15 7.92
C ILE A 103 -7.35 -11.23 6.49
N PHE A 104 -6.58 -12.26 6.20
CA PHE A 104 -6.05 -12.55 4.87
C PHE A 104 -6.55 -13.93 4.44
N ASP A 105 -7.27 -14.00 3.32
CA ASP A 105 -7.87 -15.25 2.79
C ASP A 105 -8.63 -16.08 3.83
N SER A 106 -9.44 -15.40 4.65
CA SER A 106 -10.22 -15.97 5.77
C SER A 106 -9.42 -16.37 7.02
N PHE A 107 -8.10 -16.18 7.03
CA PHE A 107 -7.26 -16.42 8.21
C PHE A 107 -6.93 -15.12 8.93
N SER A 108 -7.03 -15.12 10.25
CA SER A 108 -6.53 -14.00 11.06
C SER A 108 -5.00 -13.97 10.99
N VAL A 109 -4.45 -12.81 10.64
CA VAL A 109 -3.01 -12.62 10.47
C VAL A 109 -2.52 -11.42 11.27
N ARG A 110 -1.22 -11.37 11.55
CA ARG A 110 -0.55 -10.22 12.17
C ARG A 110 0.04 -9.29 11.11
N GLN A 111 0.32 -8.05 11.49
CA GLN A 111 0.95 -7.09 10.58
C GLN A 111 2.33 -7.57 10.09
N GLU A 112 3.08 -8.27 10.93
CA GLU A 112 4.40 -8.83 10.59
C GLU A 112 4.31 -9.88 9.47
N GLU A 113 3.19 -10.58 9.36
CA GLU A 113 2.95 -11.55 8.29
C GLU A 113 2.69 -10.84 6.96
N ILE A 114 1.88 -9.77 6.96
CA ILE A 114 1.72 -8.89 5.79
C ILE A 114 3.07 -8.30 5.37
N ASN A 115 3.89 -7.85 6.32
CA ASN A 115 5.21 -7.31 6.02
C ASN A 115 6.14 -8.34 5.35
N ARG A 116 6.01 -9.62 5.73
CA ARG A 116 6.81 -10.72 5.20
C ARG A 116 6.38 -11.12 3.79
N PHE A 117 5.09 -11.22 3.54
CA PHE A 117 4.59 -11.73 2.25
C PHE A 117 4.44 -10.63 1.20
N ILE A 118 4.31 -9.36 1.57
CA ILE A 118 4.21 -8.23 0.62
C ILE A 118 5.49 -7.40 0.70
N CYS A 119 5.53 -6.42 1.60
CA CYS A 119 6.70 -5.58 1.91
C CYS A 119 6.43 -4.77 3.17
N ASP A 120 7.40 -3.96 3.62
CA ASP A 120 7.16 -3.05 4.74
C ASP A 120 6.27 -1.86 4.35
N LYS A 121 5.66 -1.24 5.38
CA LYS A 121 4.76 -0.09 5.25
C LYS A 121 5.34 1.05 4.42
N ASP A 122 6.62 1.41 4.63
CA ASP A 122 7.19 2.57 3.95
C ASP A 122 7.42 2.26 2.46
N THR A 123 7.90 1.06 2.13
CA THR A 123 8.02 0.61 0.73
C THR A 123 6.66 0.60 0.03
N PHE A 124 5.62 0.03 0.65
CA PHE A 124 4.28 -0.02 0.08
C PHE A 124 3.70 1.37 -0.17
N LEU A 125 3.79 2.27 0.81
CA LEU A 125 3.25 3.62 0.67
C LEU A 125 4.00 4.45 -0.39
N CYS A 126 5.30 4.23 -0.59
CA CYS A 126 6.04 4.84 -1.69
C CYS A 126 5.58 4.35 -3.07
N ILE A 127 5.17 3.08 -3.19
CA ILE A 127 4.61 2.53 -4.44
C ILE A 127 3.22 3.10 -4.68
N LEU A 128 2.37 3.10 -3.65
CA LEU A 128 0.99 3.60 -3.74
C LEU A 128 0.93 5.12 -3.95
N ASN A 129 1.84 5.85 -3.32
CA ASN A 129 1.93 7.31 -3.33
C ASN A 129 3.40 7.75 -3.42
N PRO A 130 3.92 8.03 -4.61
CA PRO A 130 5.30 8.48 -4.76
C PRO A 130 5.65 9.74 -3.95
N PHE A 131 4.67 10.61 -3.64
CA PHE A 131 4.89 11.77 -2.77
C PHE A 131 5.19 11.39 -1.31
N TYR A 132 4.87 10.17 -0.87
CA TYR A 132 5.21 9.71 0.47
C TYR A 132 6.73 9.73 0.70
N LEU A 133 7.52 9.48 -0.35
CA LEU A 133 8.98 9.53 -0.29
C LEU A 133 9.50 10.91 0.16
N THR A 134 8.81 11.99 -0.22
CA THR A 134 9.25 13.35 0.13
C THR A 134 9.01 13.71 1.59
N SER A 135 8.30 12.85 2.35
CA SER A 135 8.11 13.03 3.78
C SER A 135 9.29 12.55 4.62
N PHE A 136 10.26 11.84 4.03
CA PHE A 136 11.43 11.33 4.73
C PHE A 136 12.58 12.34 4.75
N GLY A 137 13.43 12.24 5.78
CA GLY A 137 14.76 12.85 5.74
C GLY A 137 15.68 12.12 4.77
N GLU A 138 16.75 12.80 4.35
CA GLU A 138 17.69 12.32 3.31
C GLU A 138 18.19 10.89 3.55
N VAL A 139 18.66 10.60 4.77
CA VAL A 139 19.24 9.28 5.12
C VAL A 139 18.22 8.16 4.92
N LYS A 140 17.01 8.33 5.46
CA LYS A 140 15.96 7.30 5.41
C LYS A 140 15.42 7.11 3.99
N GLY A 141 15.19 8.21 3.27
CA GLY A 141 14.76 8.14 1.87
C GLY A 141 15.80 7.44 1.00
N ARG A 142 17.08 7.78 1.19
CA ARG A 142 18.21 7.15 0.51
C ARG A 142 18.25 5.64 0.78
N GLU A 143 18.20 5.23 2.05
CA GLU A 143 18.22 3.80 2.42
C GLU A 143 17.07 3.01 1.78
N LEU A 144 15.85 3.56 1.79
CA LEU A 144 14.68 2.92 1.17
C LEU A 144 14.89 2.73 -0.33
N LEU A 145 15.44 3.72 -1.04
CA LEU A 145 15.76 3.59 -2.46
C LEU A 145 16.83 2.54 -2.71
N PHE A 146 17.96 2.60 -2.00
CA PHE A 146 19.07 1.66 -2.21
C PHE A 146 18.67 0.20 -1.99
N ARG A 147 17.80 -0.08 -1.02
CA ARG A 147 17.29 -1.43 -0.76
C ARG A 147 16.41 -1.98 -1.89
N ASN A 148 15.74 -1.12 -2.65
CA ASN A 148 14.80 -1.50 -3.70
C ASN A 148 15.36 -1.34 -5.13
N LEU A 149 16.56 -0.77 -5.28
CA LEU A 149 17.25 -0.69 -6.57
C LEU A 149 17.80 -2.07 -6.95
N LYS A 150 17.71 -2.40 -8.24
CA LYS A 150 18.38 -3.58 -8.79
C LYS A 150 19.89 -3.39 -8.64
N THR A 151 20.56 -4.44 -8.15
CA THR A 151 22.02 -4.48 -8.16
C THR A 151 22.51 -4.51 -9.60
N VAL A 152 23.57 -3.74 -9.87
CA VAL A 152 24.23 -3.69 -11.18
C VAL A 152 25.57 -4.39 -11.03
N SER A 153 25.89 -5.34 -11.91
CA SER A 153 27.17 -6.07 -11.82
C SER A 153 28.34 -5.16 -12.19
N SER A 154 29.54 -5.46 -11.67
CA SER A 154 30.76 -4.74 -12.05
C SER A 154 31.03 -4.82 -13.56
N GLU A 155 30.69 -5.93 -14.22
CA GLU A 155 30.85 -6.02 -15.68
C GLU A 155 29.89 -5.08 -16.41
N GLN A 156 28.62 -4.99 -15.96
CA GLN A 156 27.65 -4.05 -16.53
C GLN A 156 28.12 -2.61 -16.37
N ILE A 157 28.66 -2.25 -15.20
CA ILE A 157 29.24 -0.92 -14.95
C ILE A 157 30.42 -0.66 -15.90
N LEU A 158 31.40 -1.57 -15.92
CA LEU A 158 32.58 -1.43 -16.77
C LEU A 158 32.20 -1.32 -18.26
N SER A 159 31.23 -2.11 -18.73
CA SER A 159 30.78 -2.06 -20.12
C SER A 159 30.24 -0.68 -20.52
N ALA A 160 29.49 -0.03 -19.62
CA ALA A 160 28.85 1.27 -19.81
C ALA A 160 29.80 2.47 -19.61
N MET A 161 30.99 2.27 -19.04
CA MET A 161 31.99 3.34 -18.88
C MET A 161 32.57 3.76 -20.24
N SER A 162 32.82 5.06 -20.42
CA SER A 162 33.56 5.56 -21.59
C SER A 162 35.02 5.10 -21.53
N GLU A 163 35.67 4.93 -22.69
CA GLU A 163 37.01 4.32 -22.78
C GLU A 163 38.07 4.99 -21.91
N GLY A 164 37.95 6.31 -21.66
CA GLY A 164 38.85 7.07 -20.81
C GLY A 164 38.89 6.61 -19.35
N PHE A 165 37.82 5.98 -18.84
CA PHE A 165 37.74 5.48 -17.48
C PHE A 165 37.94 3.96 -17.37
N LYS A 166 38.13 3.26 -18.48
CA LYS A 166 38.34 1.79 -18.54
C LYS A 166 39.80 1.38 -18.33
N LYS A 167 40.74 2.32 -18.30
CA LYS A 167 42.17 2.04 -18.11
C LYS A 167 42.53 2.13 -16.62
N PRO A 168 43.34 1.19 -16.09
CA PRO A 168 43.93 1.34 -14.77
C PRO A 168 44.82 2.59 -14.76
N LEU A 169 44.88 3.28 -13.61
CA LEU A 169 45.85 4.35 -13.33
C LEU A 169 47.29 3.84 -13.45
#